data_AF-A0A4Q6XL38-F1
#
_entry.id   AF-A0A4Q6XL38-F1
#
_cell.length_a   1.000
_cell.length_b   1.000
_cell.length_c   1.000
_cell.angle_alpha   90.00
_cell.angle_beta   90.00
_cell.angle_gamma   90.00
#
_symmetry.space_group_name_H-M   'P 1'
#
loop_
_entity.id
_entity.type
_entity.pdbx_description
1 polymer ?
#
loop_
_entity_poly.entity_id
_entity_poly.type
_entity_poly.pdbx_seq_one_letter_code
_entity_poly.pdbx_strand_id
1 'polypeptide(L)'
;MQRQAEARTGTRYGFVVIQEAGLDGFWLHRKLEAEGIESYVVDPASIAVPRRARRVKTDRLDGEMLLRTLLAYMRGDPRVC
;
A
#
# COMPACT_ATOMS: atom_id res chain seq x y z
N MET A 1 0.89 2.35 -17.25
CA MET A 1 1.93 2.49 -16.21
C MET A 1 3.21 1.69 -16.51
N GLN A 2 3.21 0.35 -16.56
CA GLN A 2 4.45 -0.42 -16.80
C GLN A 2 5.17 -0.02 -18.09
N ARG A 3 4.45 0.03 -19.22
CA ARG A 3 4.99 0.49 -20.52
C ARG A 3 5.54 1.93 -20.46
N GLN A 4 4.94 2.81 -19.66
CA GLN A 4 5.40 4.19 -19.51
C GLN A 4 6.65 4.28 -18.63
N ALA A 5 6.74 3.48 -17.57
CA ALA A 5 7.93 3.39 -16.73
C ALA A 5 9.11 2.80 -17.51
N GLU A 6 8.85 1.75 -18.29
CA GLU A 6 9.83 1.13 -19.19
C GLU A 6 10.31 2.11 -20.26
N ALA A 7 9.39 2.81 -20.94
CA ALA A 7 9.76 3.84 -21.92
C ALA A 7 10.61 4.98 -21.35
N ARG A 8 10.45 5.30 -20.05
CA ARG A 8 11.20 6.39 -19.39
C ARG A 8 12.53 5.96 -18.77
N THR A 9 12.69 4.69 -18.42
CA THR A 9 13.82 4.21 -17.61
C THR A 9 14.59 3.05 -18.25
N GLY A 10 14.10 2.49 -19.35
CA GLY A 10 14.65 1.28 -19.99
C GLY A 10 14.48 0.01 -19.16
N THR A 11 13.78 0.07 -18.01
CA THR A 11 13.66 -1.04 -17.06
C THR A 11 12.19 -1.37 -16.82
N ARG A 12 11.86 -2.66 -16.85
CA ARG A 12 10.53 -3.15 -16.46
C ARG A 12 10.50 -3.40 -14.95
N TYR A 13 9.55 -2.76 -14.27
CA TYR A 13 9.35 -2.93 -12.83
C TYR A 13 8.14 -3.82 -12.55
N GLY A 14 8.24 -4.64 -11.49
CA GLY A 14 7.10 -5.32 -10.89
C GLY A 14 6.10 -4.32 -10.30
N PHE A 15 4.86 -4.77 -10.09
CA PHE A 15 3.86 -4.01 -9.34
C PHE A 15 3.75 -4.57 -7.93
N VAL A 16 3.71 -3.67 -6.96
CA VAL A 16 3.34 -3.95 -5.59
C VAL A 16 2.13 -3.10 -5.25
N VAL A 17 1.11 -3.71 -4.68
CA VAL A 17 -0.13 -3.03 -4.29
C VAL A 17 -0.26 -3.09 -2.77
N ILE A 18 -0.67 -1.98 -2.17
CA ILE A 18 -1.05 -1.92 -0.76
C ILE A 18 -2.42 -1.27 -0.65
N GLN A 19 -3.31 -1.86 0.15
CA GLN A 19 -4.66 -1.38 0.33
C GLN A 19 -5.16 -1.61 1.75
N GLU A 20 -6.08 -0.76 2.18
CA GLU A 20 -6.89 -1.02 3.37
C GLU A 20 -8.00 -2.01 3.02
N ALA A 21 -8.25 -3.00 3.88
CA ALA A 21 -9.40 -3.88 3.74
C ALA A 21 -10.04 -4.17 5.10
N GLY A 22 -11.38 -4.06 5.15
CA GLY A 22 -12.19 -4.65 6.21
C GLY A 22 -12.51 -6.12 5.90
N LEU A 23 -13.43 -6.71 6.68
CA LEU A 23 -13.82 -8.13 6.60
C LEU A 23 -14.11 -8.62 5.17
N ASP A 24 -14.76 -7.77 4.35
CA ASP A 24 -15.18 -8.12 3.00
C ASP A 24 -14.22 -7.61 1.89
N GLY A 25 -13.18 -6.84 2.24
CA GLY A 25 -12.29 -6.19 1.27
C GLY A 25 -11.20 -7.09 0.67
N PHE A 26 -11.08 -8.34 1.15
CA PHE A 26 -9.99 -9.25 0.77
C PHE A 26 -10.11 -9.82 -0.65
N TRP A 27 -11.26 -9.69 -1.30
CA TRP A 27 -11.44 -10.22 -2.67
C TRP A 27 -10.46 -9.59 -3.67
N LEU A 28 -10.15 -8.30 -3.51
CA LEU A 28 -9.22 -7.58 -4.39
C LEU A 28 -7.79 -8.11 -4.22
N HIS A 29 -7.37 -8.32 -2.97
CA HIS A 29 -6.07 -8.92 -2.67
C HIS A 29 -5.94 -10.30 -3.32
N ARG A 30 -6.94 -11.18 -3.13
CA ARG A 30 -6.95 -12.52 -3.75
C ARG A 30 -6.89 -12.46 -5.27
N LYS A 31 -7.61 -11.51 -5.89
CA LYS A 31 -7.60 -11.34 -7.34
C LYS A 31 -6.23 -10.86 -7.83
N LEU A 32 -5.59 -9.93 -7.13
CA LEU A 32 -4.25 -9.44 -7.47
C LEU A 32 -3.20 -10.54 -7.36
N GLU A 33 -3.22 -11.33 -6.28
CA GLU A 33 -2.32 -12.47 -6.12
C GLU A 33 -2.53 -13.52 -7.20
N ALA A 34 -3.78 -13.81 -7.58
CA ALA A 34 -4.09 -14.74 -8.67
C ALA A 34 -3.55 -14.28 -10.03
N GLU A 35 -3.36 -12.98 -10.25
CA GLU A 35 -2.74 -12.41 -11.44
C GLU A 35 -1.20 -12.27 -11.30
N GLY A 36 -0.61 -12.78 -10.21
CA GLY A 36 0.83 -12.71 -9.94
C GLY A 36 1.32 -11.33 -9.51
N ILE A 37 0.43 -10.48 -8.98
CA ILE A 37 0.77 -9.15 -8.47
C ILE A 37 0.94 -9.24 -6.96
N GLU A 38 2.08 -8.76 -6.47
CA GLU A 38 2.37 -8.66 -5.04
C GLU A 38 1.39 -7.68 -4.38
N SER A 39 0.62 -8.16 -3.39
CA SER A 39 -0.43 -7.36 -2.75
C SER A 39 -0.34 -7.47 -1.22
N TYR A 40 -0.48 -6.33 -0.55
CA TYR A 40 -0.47 -6.21 0.90
C TYR A 40 -1.75 -5.57 1.40
N VAL A 41 -2.31 -6.15 2.46
CA VAL A 41 -3.50 -5.61 3.12
C VAL A 41 -3.10 -5.04 4.47
N VAL A 42 -3.57 -3.82 4.76
CA VAL A 42 -3.41 -3.19 6.06
C VAL A 42 -4.78 -3.03 6.72
N ASP A 43 -4.87 -3.41 8.00
CA ASP A 43 -6.04 -3.09 8.81
C ASP A 43 -6.05 -1.58 9.10
N PRO A 44 -7.13 -0.85 8.75
CA PRO A 44 -7.29 0.56 9.10
C PRO A 44 -6.99 0.87 10.58
N ALA A 45 -7.25 -0.08 11.50
CA ALA A 45 -6.99 0.09 12.92
C ALA A 45 -5.50 -0.01 13.30
N SER A 46 -4.69 -0.69 12.48
CA SER A 46 -3.25 -0.87 12.71
C SER A 46 -2.41 0.36 12.33
N ILE A 47 -2.95 1.27 11.54
CA ILE A 47 -2.22 2.46 11.13
C ILE A 47 -2.33 3.55 12.21
N ALA A 48 -1.23 3.80 12.92
CA ALA A 48 -1.16 4.80 13.97
C ALA A 48 -1.30 6.23 13.41
N VAL A 49 -2.52 6.75 13.39
CA VAL A 49 -2.82 8.15 13.08
C VAL A 49 -2.73 9.04 14.33
N PRO A 50 -2.05 10.21 14.27
CA PRO A 50 -2.02 11.15 15.38
C PRO A 50 -3.43 11.64 15.73
N ARG A 51 -3.94 11.25 16.91
CA ARG A 51 -5.30 11.59 17.39
C ARG A 51 -5.46 13.06 17.83
N ARG A 52 -4.39 13.87 17.81
CA ARG A 52 -4.30 15.14 18.56
C ARG A 52 -4.61 16.41 17.74
N ALA A 53 -4.86 16.30 16.45
CA ALA A 53 -5.32 17.43 15.64
C ALA A 53 -6.33 16.96 14.61
N ARG A 54 -7.44 17.69 14.47
CA ARG A 54 -8.49 17.48 13.48
C ARG A 54 -7.94 17.85 12.10
N ARG A 55 -7.05 17.03 11.54
CA ARG A 55 -6.56 17.18 10.17
C ARG A 55 -7.71 16.87 9.22
N VAL A 56 -7.80 17.66 8.15
CA VAL A 56 -8.66 17.33 7.02
C VAL A 56 -8.15 16.01 6.43
N LYS A 57 -9.03 15.00 6.37
CA LYS A 57 -8.73 13.74 5.68
C LYS A 57 -8.56 14.07 4.20
N THR A 58 -7.39 13.75 3.65
CA THR A 58 -7.13 13.90 2.23
C THR A 58 -6.54 12.58 1.75
N ASP A 59 -7.00 12.11 0.60
CA ASP A 59 -6.52 10.84 0.02
C ASP A 59 -5.00 10.84 -0.18
N ARG A 60 -4.39 12.03 -0.36
CA ARG A 60 -2.94 12.20 -0.45
C ARG A 60 -2.23 11.77 0.84
N LEU A 61 -2.74 12.16 2.01
CA LEU A 61 -2.12 11.82 3.29
C LEU A 61 -2.28 10.33 3.61
N ASP A 62 -3.46 9.78 3.31
CA ASP A 62 -3.74 8.35 3.52
C ASP A 62 -2.88 7.49 2.59
N GLY A 63 -2.74 7.85 1.31
CA GLY A 63 -1.87 7.15 0.36
C GLY A 63 -0.37 7.23 0.73
N GLU A 64 0.11 8.38 1.21
CA GLU A 64 1.50 8.52 1.67
C GLU A 64 1.79 7.63 2.88
N MET A 65 0.81 7.47 3.76
CA MET A 65 0.90 6.64 4.95
C MET A 65 0.96 5.15 4.61
N LEU A 66 0.13 4.67 3.67
CA LEU A 66 0.23 3.31 3.15
C LEU A 66 1.59 3.06 2.51
N LEU A 67 2.09 3.97 1.67
CA LEU A 67 3.41 3.84 1.06
C LEU A 67 4.53 3.73 2.10
N ARG A 68 4.52 4.59 3.13
CA ARG A 68 5.51 4.56 4.21
C ARG A 68 5.46 3.24 4.99
N THR A 69 4.26 2.74 5.28
CA THR A 69 4.03 1.47 5.96
C THR A 69 4.61 0.32 5.13
N LEU A 70 4.27 0.24 3.84
CA LEU A 70 4.82 -0.78 2.93
C LEU A 70 6.35 -0.74 2.88
N LEU A 71 6.93 0.44 2.68
CA LEU A 71 8.39 0.59 2.58
C LEU A 71 9.11 0.18 3.87
N ALA A 72 8.53 0.45 5.04
CA ALA A 72 9.09 0.03 6.32
C ALA A 72 8.97 -1.48 6.52
N TYR A 73 7.82 -2.07 6.15
CA TYR A 73 7.61 -3.53 6.17
C TYR A 73 8.62 -4.26 5.27
N MET A 74 8.78 -3.81 4.03
CA MET A 74 9.73 -4.40 3.07
C MET A 74 11.21 -4.27 3.51
N ARG A 75 11.52 -3.31 4.41
CA ARG A 75 12.85 -3.17 5.01
C ARG A 75 13.06 -4.04 6.25
N GLY A 76 12.03 -4.78 6.67
CA GLY A 76 12.07 -5.63 7.86
C GLY A 76 12.04 -4.86 9.18
N ASP A 77 11.48 -3.63 9.22
CA ASP A 77 11.31 -2.93 10.50
C ASP A 77 10.24 -3.68 11.33
N PRO A 78 10.61 -4.23 12.52
CA PRO A 78 9.72 -5.08 13.31
C PRO A 78 8.57 -4.30 13.99
N ARG A 79 8.49 -2.98 13.79
CA ARG A 79 7.48 -2.10 14.40
C ARG A 79 6.39 -1.68 13.41
N VAL A 80 6.32 -2.34 12.26
CA VAL A 80 5.35 -2.05 11.21
C VAL A 80 4.20 -3.04 11.33
N CYS A 81 3.03 -2.50 11.69
CA CYS A 81 1.78 -3.18 12.02
C CYS A 81 1.79 -3.89 13.39
#